data_AF-A0A924S618-F1
#
_entry.id   AF-A0A924S618-F1
#
_cell.length_a   1.000
_cell.length_b   1.000
_cell.length_c   1.000
_cell.angle_alpha   90.00
_cell.angle_beta   90.00
_cell.angle_gamma   90.00
#
_symmetry.space_group_name_H-M   'P 1'
#
loop_
_entity.id
_entity.type
_entity.pdbx_description
1 polymer ?
#
loop_
_entity_poly.entity_id
_entity_poly.type
_entity_poly.pdbx_seq_one_letter_code
_entity_poly.pdbx_strand_id
1 'polypeptide(L)'
;MMAIALGGGAGACARPSDGWAAFKAAYVLQDGRVVDPENGGVSHSEGQGWTMLLAEAHGDRQTFDRAWGWTQAHLAREKAPLLAWRYDPRATPAVADENNAADGDIFVA
;
A
#
# COMPACT_ATOMS: atom_id res chain seq x y z
N MET A 1 -17.66 41.99 36.29
CA MET A 1 -16.52 42.16 35.35
C MET A 1 -16.09 40.75 34.93
N MET A 2 -16.31 40.41 33.66
CA MET A 2 -16.19 39.05 33.11
C MET A 2 -14.75 38.84 32.63
N ALA A 3 -14.08 37.78 33.09
CA ALA A 3 -12.74 37.42 32.62
C ALA A 3 -12.86 36.58 31.34
N ILE A 4 -12.32 37.09 30.25
CA ILE A 4 -12.24 36.42 28.95
C ILE A 4 -11.03 35.47 28.98
N ALA A 5 -11.28 34.18 28.83
CA ALA A 5 -10.24 33.19 28.57
C ALA A 5 -9.80 33.31 27.09
N LEU A 6 -8.55 33.69 26.86
CA LEU A 6 -7.93 33.64 25.52
C LEU A 6 -7.39 32.22 25.30
N GLY A 7 -8.23 31.36 24.74
CA GLY A 7 -7.79 30.14 24.08
C GLY A 7 -7.28 30.48 22.68
N GLY A 8 -5.96 30.57 22.52
CA GLY A 8 -5.30 30.74 21.23
C GLY A 8 -4.63 29.43 20.80
N GLY A 9 -5.42 28.48 20.32
CA GLY A 9 -4.88 27.27 19.69
C GLY A 9 -4.09 27.67 18.45
N ALA A 10 -2.79 27.33 18.42
CA ALA A 10 -2.01 27.38 17.19
C ALA A 10 -2.69 26.46 16.17
N GLY A 11 -3.28 27.06 15.15
CA GLY A 11 -3.82 26.33 14.01
C GLY A 11 -2.68 25.59 13.32
N ALA A 12 -2.56 24.30 13.58
CA ALA A 12 -1.86 23.42 12.68
C ALA A 12 -2.56 23.54 11.31
N CYS A 13 -1.79 23.79 10.25
CA CYS A 13 -2.31 23.57 8.90
C CYS A 13 -2.82 22.12 8.84
N ALA A 14 -4.14 21.94 8.87
CA ALA A 14 -4.74 20.64 8.66
C ALA A 14 -4.37 20.23 7.23
N ARG A 15 -3.38 19.35 7.10
CA ARG A 15 -3.18 18.56 5.88
C ARG A 15 -4.53 17.86 5.63
N PRO A 16 -5.14 17.96 4.45
CA PRO A 16 -6.34 17.18 4.16
C PRO A 16 -6.03 15.72 4.47
N SER A 17 -6.75 15.15 5.45
CA SER A 17 -6.57 13.78 5.92
C SER A 17 -7.22 12.76 4.98
N ASP A 18 -7.53 13.17 3.75
CA ASP A 18 -8.39 12.44 2.81
C ASP A 18 -7.59 11.65 1.78
N GLY A 19 -6.38 12.06 1.40
CA GLY A 19 -5.60 11.41 0.35
C GLY A 19 -5.30 9.93 0.63
N TRP A 20 -4.89 9.56 1.85
CA TRP A 20 -4.65 8.16 2.21
C TRP A 20 -5.94 7.33 2.24
N ALA A 21 -7.03 7.89 2.76
CA ALA A 21 -8.32 7.21 2.79
C ALA A 21 -8.87 7.00 1.37
N ALA A 22 -8.78 8.01 0.52
CA ALA A 22 -9.18 7.97 -0.89
C ALA A 22 -8.32 6.96 -1.67
N PHE A 23 -7.00 6.97 -1.48
CA PHE A 23 -6.09 5.99 -2.08
C PHE A 23 -6.50 4.56 -1.71
N LYS A 24 -6.67 4.27 -0.42
CA LYS A 24 -7.09 2.94 0.02
C LYS A 24 -8.43 2.53 -0.60
N ALA A 25 -9.40 3.43 -0.58
CA ALA A 25 -10.73 3.17 -1.14
C ALA A 25 -10.69 2.89 -2.66
N ALA A 26 -9.74 3.51 -3.37
CA ALA A 26 -9.60 3.34 -4.81
C ALA A 26 -8.80 2.09 -5.21
N TYR A 27 -7.75 1.75 -4.45
CA TYR A 27 -6.73 0.79 -4.91
C TYR A 27 -6.50 -0.41 -3.99
N VAL A 28 -6.84 -0.34 -2.69
CA VAL A 28 -6.46 -1.36 -1.71
C VAL A 28 -7.68 -2.21 -1.33
N LEU A 29 -7.66 -3.48 -1.72
CA LEU A 29 -8.68 -4.45 -1.34
C LEU A 29 -8.59 -4.81 0.15
N GLN A 30 -9.67 -5.39 0.68
CA GLN A 30 -9.75 -5.79 2.09
C GLN A 30 -8.71 -6.85 2.47
N ASP A 31 -8.26 -7.68 1.53
CA ASP A 31 -7.23 -8.69 1.74
C ASP A 31 -5.79 -8.13 1.70
N GLY A 32 -5.61 -6.84 1.38
CA GLY A 32 -4.30 -6.19 1.26
C GLY A 32 -3.74 -6.13 -0.15
N ARG A 33 -4.44 -6.66 -1.15
CA ARG A 33 -4.04 -6.52 -2.55
C ARG A 33 -4.23 -5.10 -3.05
N VAL A 34 -3.20 -4.57 -3.70
CA VAL A 34 -3.22 -3.27 -4.39
C VAL A 34 -3.50 -3.52 -5.86
N VAL A 35 -4.57 -2.94 -6.37
CA VAL A 35 -5.10 -3.22 -7.71
C VAL A 35 -4.84 -2.03 -8.63
N ASP A 36 -4.33 -2.32 -9.82
CA ASP A 36 -4.28 -1.40 -10.94
C ASP A 36 -5.51 -1.63 -11.84
N PRO A 37 -6.59 -0.82 -11.69
CA PRO A 37 -7.80 -1.00 -12.48
C PRO A 37 -7.60 -0.67 -13.96
N GLU A 38 -6.64 0.18 -14.29
CA GLU A 38 -6.37 0.61 -15.67
C GLU A 38 -5.61 -0.46 -16.46
N ASN A 39 -4.85 -1.31 -15.78
CA ASN A 39 -4.13 -2.42 -16.37
C ASN A 39 -4.82 -3.78 -16.17
N GLY A 40 -6.16 -3.78 -16.20
CA GLY A 40 -6.97 -5.01 -16.15
C GLY A 40 -7.04 -5.67 -14.78
N GLY A 41 -6.80 -4.91 -13.70
CA GLY A 41 -6.95 -5.38 -12.33
C GLY A 41 -5.75 -6.18 -11.82
N VAL A 42 -4.58 -6.04 -12.43
CA VAL A 42 -3.35 -6.69 -11.98
C VAL A 42 -2.83 -6.05 -10.68
N SER A 43 -1.86 -6.71 -10.08
CA SER A 43 -1.11 -6.17 -8.94
C SER A 43 0.38 -6.25 -9.25
N HIS A 44 1.14 -5.23 -8.83
CA HIS A 44 2.58 -5.19 -9.00
C HIS A 44 3.28 -5.12 -7.64
N SER A 45 4.49 -5.65 -7.54
CA SER A 45 5.34 -5.52 -6.35
C SER A 45 5.54 -4.05 -5.96
N GLU A 46 5.69 -3.15 -6.94
CA GLU A 46 5.78 -1.70 -6.74
C GLU A 46 4.55 -1.13 -6.00
N GLY A 47 3.34 -1.44 -6.46
CA GLY A 47 2.10 -0.95 -5.84
C GLY A 47 1.92 -1.44 -4.40
N GLN A 48 2.32 -2.69 -4.13
CA GLN A 48 2.39 -3.21 -2.76
C GLN A 48 3.38 -2.42 -1.91
N GLY A 49 4.59 -2.17 -2.42
CA GLY A 49 5.63 -1.40 -1.75
C GLY A 49 5.20 0.02 -1.40
N TRP A 50 4.63 0.74 -2.37
CA TRP A 50 4.06 2.08 -2.12
C TRP A 50 2.99 2.08 -1.03
N THR A 51 2.10 1.09 -1.05
CA THR A 51 1.04 0.98 -0.04
C THR A 51 1.62 0.74 1.35
N MET A 52 2.67 -0.08 1.47
CA MET A 52 3.34 -0.30 2.75
C MET A 52 4.07 0.96 3.25
N LEU A 53 4.79 1.66 2.37
CA LEU A 53 5.44 2.93 2.70
C LEU A 53 4.44 4.00 3.16
N LEU A 54 3.33 4.15 2.46
CA LEU A 54 2.28 5.10 2.82
C LEU A 54 1.57 4.69 4.12
N ALA A 55 1.30 3.40 4.32
CA ALA A 55 0.71 2.90 5.55
C ALA A 55 1.59 3.24 6.77
N GLU A 56 2.90 3.03 6.67
CA GLU A 56 3.86 3.41 7.72
C GLU A 56 3.85 4.93 7.97
N ALA A 57 3.92 5.74 6.90
CA ALA A 57 3.90 7.20 7.00
C ALA A 57 2.63 7.75 7.66
N HIS A 58 1.52 7.02 7.57
CA HIS A 58 0.22 7.36 8.18
C HIS A 58 -0.07 6.63 9.50
N GLY A 59 0.85 5.80 10.01
CA GLY A 59 0.64 5.00 11.23
C GLY A 59 -0.46 3.93 11.10
N ASP A 60 -0.79 3.51 9.87
CA ASP A 60 -1.85 2.55 9.56
C ASP A 60 -1.30 1.12 9.55
N ARG A 61 -0.95 0.63 10.75
CA ARG A 61 -0.38 -0.70 10.93
C ARG A 61 -1.24 -1.82 10.34
N GLN A 62 -2.56 -1.67 10.45
CA GLN A 62 -3.50 -2.68 9.97
C GLN A 62 -3.42 -2.85 8.45
N THR A 63 -3.32 -1.75 7.70
CA THR A 63 -3.17 -1.80 6.25
C THR A 63 -1.80 -2.31 5.84
N PHE A 64 -0.74 -1.92 6.55
CA PHE A 64 0.60 -2.46 6.36
C PHE A 64 0.60 -4.00 6.48
N ASP A 65 0.08 -4.54 7.58
CA ASP A 65 0.12 -5.97 7.85
C ASP A 65 -0.67 -6.78 6.81
N ARG A 66 -1.82 -6.26 6.34
CA ARG A 66 -2.59 -6.90 5.26
C ARG A 66 -1.85 -6.87 3.94
N ALA A 67 -1.31 -5.71 3.55
CA ALA A 67 -0.55 -5.57 2.30
C ALA A 67 0.68 -6.49 2.30
N TRP A 68 1.40 -6.54 3.43
CA TRP A 68 2.57 -7.42 3.57
C TRP A 68 2.20 -8.90 3.54
N GLY A 69 1.14 -9.29 4.25
CA GLY A 69 0.62 -10.65 4.22
C GLY A 69 0.24 -11.10 2.81
N TRP A 70 -0.47 -10.23 2.07
CA TRP A 70 -0.85 -10.51 0.68
C TRP A 70 0.38 -10.64 -0.22
N THR A 71 1.34 -9.71 -0.11
CA THR A 71 2.59 -9.72 -0.88
C THR A 71 3.37 -11.02 -0.69
N GLN A 72 3.56 -11.47 0.56
CA GLN A 72 4.26 -12.72 0.83
C GLN A 72 3.52 -13.93 0.26
N ALA A 73 2.19 -13.97 0.36
CA ALA A 73 1.41 -15.09 -0.10
C ALA A 73 1.36 -15.24 -1.63
N HIS A 74 1.48 -14.14 -2.39
CA HIS A 74 1.24 -14.13 -3.83
C HIS A 74 2.45 -13.76 -4.68
N LEU A 75 3.42 -13.00 -4.14
CA LEU A 75 4.56 -12.50 -4.90
C LEU A 75 5.90 -13.05 -4.39
N ALA A 76 5.99 -13.64 -3.20
CA ALA A 76 7.25 -14.20 -2.73
C ALA A 76 7.74 -15.32 -3.66
N ARG A 77 9.03 -15.30 -3.97
CA ARG A 77 9.67 -16.33 -4.79
C ARG A 77 10.28 -17.40 -3.90
N GLU A 78 10.13 -18.66 -4.27
CA GLU A 78 10.68 -19.78 -3.48
C GLU A 78 12.22 -19.79 -3.46
N LYS A 79 12.86 -19.35 -4.55
CA LYS A 79 14.30 -19.52 -4.79
C LYS A 79 15.14 -18.28 -4.51
N ALA A 80 14.52 -17.15 -4.12
CA ALA A 80 15.20 -15.89 -3.91
C ALA A 80 14.44 -15.00 -2.92
N PRO A 81 15.12 -14.16 -2.12
CA PRO A 81 14.50 -13.19 -1.23
C PRO A 81 14.02 -11.94 -2.00
N LEU A 82 13.35 -12.15 -3.14
CA LEU A 82 12.83 -11.11 -4.03
C LEU A 82 11.36 -11.40 -4.35
N LEU A 83 10.65 -10.39 -4.85
CA LEU A 83 9.25 -10.52 -5.22
C LEU A 83 9.11 -10.72 -6.73
N ALA A 84 8.16 -11.57 -7.15
CA ALA A 84 7.68 -11.57 -8.51
C ALA A 84 7.02 -10.21 -8.80
N TRP A 85 7.31 -9.64 -9.97
CA TRP A 85 6.93 -8.24 -10.21
C TRP A 85 5.43 -8.05 -10.45
N ARG A 86 4.72 -9.09 -10.94
CA ARG A 86 3.33 -8.98 -11.40
C ARG A 86 2.48 -10.21 -11.03
N TYR A 87 1.28 -9.92 -10.55
CA TYR A 87 0.19 -10.87 -10.32
C TYR A 87 -1.02 -10.51 -11.20
N ASP A 88 -1.51 -11.47 -11.98
CA ASP A 88 -2.74 -11.35 -12.77
C ASP A 88 -3.76 -12.41 -12.34
N PRO A 89 -4.87 -12.02 -11.69
CA PRO A 89 -5.87 -12.99 -11.20
C PRO A 89 -6.59 -13.75 -12.32
N ARG A 90 -6.42 -13.34 -13.59
CA ARG A 90 -7.05 -13.98 -14.75
C ARG A 90 -6.14 -15.00 -15.42
N ALA A 91 -4.85 -15.03 -15.04
CA ALA A 91 -3.87 -15.97 -15.58
C ALA A 91 -3.82 -17.26 -14.76
N THR A 92 -3.33 -18.34 -15.37
CA THR A 92 -3.04 -19.60 -14.68
C THR A 92 -1.66 -20.10 -15.14
N PRO A 93 -0.63 -20.04 -14.27
CA PRO A 93 -0.63 -19.47 -12.92
C PRO A 93 -0.83 -17.95 -12.89
N ALA A 94 -1.30 -17.41 -11.76
CA ALA A 94 -1.52 -15.96 -11.61
C ALA A 94 -0.21 -15.15 -11.64
N VAL A 95 0.91 -15.77 -11.24
CA VAL A 95 2.27 -15.28 -11.48
C VAL A 95 2.86 -16.08 -12.62
N ALA A 96 2.80 -15.53 -13.84
CA ALA A 96 3.34 -16.17 -15.04
C ALA A 96 4.83 -15.84 -15.29
N ASP A 97 5.31 -14.76 -14.67
CA ASP A 97 6.70 -14.30 -14.77
C ASP A 97 7.29 -14.20 -13.36
N GLU A 98 8.29 -15.03 -13.08
CA GLU A 98 8.98 -15.07 -11.79
C GLU A 98 10.07 -13.99 -11.66
N ASN A 99 10.30 -13.16 -12.68
CA ASN A 99 11.27 -12.09 -12.57
C ASN A 99 10.83 -11.03 -11.55
N ASN A 100 11.79 -10.28 -11.00
CA ASN A 100 11.52 -9.21 -10.05
C ASN A 100 11.54 -7.82 -10.71
N ALA A 101 11.11 -6.82 -9.94
CA ALA A 101 11.32 -5.41 -10.23
C ALA A 101 12.02 -4.80 -9.00
N ALA A 102 13.23 -4.27 -9.22
CA ALA A 102 14.14 -3.89 -8.13
C ALA A 102 13.62 -2.75 -7.26
N ASP A 103 12.82 -1.84 -7.82
CA ASP A 103 12.14 -0.77 -7.10
C ASP A 103 11.10 -1.32 -6.12
N GLY A 104 10.29 -2.30 -6.55
CA GLY A 104 9.37 -3.02 -5.67
C GLY A 104 10.09 -3.69 -4.51
N ASP A 105 11.20 -4.38 -4.79
CA ASP A 105 12.01 -5.02 -3.75
C ASP A 105 12.56 -4.00 -2.73
N ILE A 106 13.02 -2.83 -3.18
CA ILE A 106 13.55 -1.77 -2.31
C ILE A 106 12.47 -1.17 -1.40
N PHE A 107 11.24 -1.01 -1.88
CA PHE A 107 10.16 -0.45 -1.06
C PHE A 107 9.69 -1.40 0.05
N VAL A 108 9.90 -2.70 -0.13
CA VAL A 108 9.49 -3.73 0.82
C VAL A 108 10.57 -4.01 1.88
N ALA A 109 11.84 -3.76 1.55
CA ALA A 109 13.00 -4.05 2.40
C ALA A 109 13.04 -3.20 3.70
#